data_AF-A0A936TJ96-F1
#
_entry.id   AF-A0A936TJ96-F1
#
_cell.length_a   1.000
_cell.length_b   1.000
_cell.length_c   1.000
_cell.angle_alpha   90.00
_cell.angle_beta   90.00
_cell.angle_gamma   90.00
#
_symmetry.space_group_name_H-M   'P 1'
#
loop_
_entity.id
_entity.type
_entity.pdbx_description
1 polymer ?
#
loop_
_entity_poly.entity_id
_entity_poly.type
_entity_poly.pdbx_seq_one_letter_code
_entity_poly.pdbx_strand_id
1 'polypeptide(L)'
;MLGRIIGNYEVISQFGEGGMGELFLGRHTRLAREVIIKTIRTEDFSPRQIEHLRERLEREAFVQSQLDHQNIVRVYDFIASGETTCIVMEYVPGRDLRKMITRETGPIPEARALNLFKQVLRAIDFAHNFIYSDSTGDKHKGIIHRDLKPANILVTPDDMVKVTDFGIVKVRGVKGGTQMGFNPGTPEYMSPEQARGRELDQRSDIYSLGIVIYEMLTGHVPFEDDGNGTSDYEIRRGHIELPVPPLSKFYPGVSPEIEKIVLKALEKDPDDRYQTARQFLEVIEDYESTGAARFSTGKVAGAGARQTVVQEGRSESARSPQTGPSSVRLGQTVVTDANRPQTGPAYLPTDSNGAQSVGTLSGRDSSVLDTGQKSKAPLIAGIAAVLVVSGAIAAWLLMRPEAPSVVGPQGSPGAPVGMISIPSGKFLMGRDDGNDYEKPAHEVTVQPFFIDKNEVTTQEYAEFVRQRRRQAPVHWPNGQYAPGEANIPVVNVSWYDARDYCEWAGKRLPTEEEWEYAARGRENLLYPYGNQWKPNFSNAGETGLRKPQAVGSYPDGASPFSVFDLAGNVAEWLATDYKPYPNSTARPDDGNKIVRGGSFKNPAAEQTATDRFFYRPNQKFDFIGFRCAKNAN
;
A
#
# COMPACT_ATOMS: atom_id res chain seq x y z
N MET A 1 2.66 -30.97 -9.47
CA MET A 1 1.74 -30.55 -10.55
C MET A 1 2.21 -30.94 -11.95
N LEU A 2 3.51 -30.99 -12.24
CA LEU A 2 4.04 -31.30 -13.59
C LEU A 2 3.55 -32.64 -14.16
N GLY A 3 3.24 -32.67 -15.46
CA GLY A 3 2.75 -33.85 -16.18
C GLY A 3 1.31 -34.26 -15.86
N ARG A 4 0.64 -33.57 -14.92
CA ARG A 4 -0.77 -33.82 -14.58
C ARG A 4 -1.68 -33.20 -15.64
N ILE A 5 -2.81 -33.85 -15.91
CA ILE A 5 -3.91 -33.29 -16.69
C ILE A 5 -4.95 -32.70 -15.73
N ILE A 6 -5.33 -31.44 -15.96
CA ILE A 6 -6.34 -30.71 -15.20
C ILE A 6 -7.42 -30.28 -16.19
N GLY A 7 -8.62 -30.86 -16.08
CA GLY A 7 -9.65 -30.69 -17.10
C GLY A 7 -9.13 -31.17 -18.47
N ASN A 8 -9.04 -30.25 -19.44
CA ASN A 8 -8.49 -30.52 -20.78
C ASN A 8 -7.03 -30.08 -20.96
N TYR A 9 -6.30 -29.73 -19.89
CA TYR A 9 -5.00 -29.09 -19.99
C TYR A 9 -3.89 -29.93 -19.34
N GLU A 10 -2.85 -30.23 -20.09
CA GLU A 10 -1.63 -30.87 -19.59
C GLU A 10 -0.68 -29.80 -19.03
N VAL A 11 -0.22 -29.99 -17.79
CA VAL A 11 0.77 -29.12 -17.14
C VAL A 11 2.17 -29.46 -17.64
N ILE A 12 2.81 -28.54 -18.37
CA ILE A 12 4.11 -28.76 -19.01
C ILE A 12 5.26 -28.39 -18.07
N SER A 13 5.27 -27.16 -17.56
CA SER A 13 6.37 -26.65 -16.74
C SER A 13 5.89 -25.57 -15.78
N GLN A 14 6.64 -25.34 -14.71
CA GLN A 14 6.44 -24.15 -13.88
C GLN A 14 6.89 -22.93 -14.67
N PHE A 15 6.04 -21.90 -14.73
CA PHE A 15 6.30 -20.66 -15.46
C PHE A 15 6.74 -19.54 -14.51
N GLY A 16 6.18 -19.53 -13.29
CA GLY A 16 6.57 -18.58 -12.26
C GLY A 16 5.69 -18.70 -11.02
N GLU A 17 5.92 -17.80 -10.07
CA GLU A 17 5.14 -17.67 -8.84
C GLU A 17 4.43 -16.31 -8.83
N GLY A 18 3.12 -16.31 -8.60
CA GLY A 18 2.31 -15.10 -8.49
C GLY A 18 1.76 -14.93 -7.07
N GLY A 19 1.28 -13.72 -6.73
CA GLY A 19 0.83 -13.40 -5.36
C GLY A 19 -0.37 -14.23 -4.86
N MET A 20 -1.13 -14.88 -5.74
CA MET A 20 -2.29 -15.72 -5.39
C MET A 20 -2.05 -17.23 -5.60
N GLY A 21 -0.87 -17.60 -6.10
CA GLY A 21 -0.49 -18.99 -6.36
C GLY A 21 0.49 -19.15 -7.50
N GLU A 22 0.80 -20.40 -7.83
CA GLU A 22 1.80 -20.74 -8.84
C GLU A 22 1.23 -20.65 -10.26
N LEU A 23 2.06 -20.18 -11.20
CA LEU A 23 1.76 -20.12 -12.63
C LEU A 23 2.47 -21.28 -13.33
N PHE A 24 1.71 -22.06 -14.09
CA PHE A 24 2.24 -23.13 -14.92
C PHE A 24 1.99 -22.87 -16.39
N LEU A 25 2.96 -23.19 -17.23
CA LEU A 25 2.74 -23.36 -18.66
C LEU A 25 2.02 -24.69 -18.87
N GLY A 26 0.93 -24.67 -19.62
CA GLY A 26 0.19 -25.85 -19.99
C GLY A 26 -0.14 -25.85 -21.48
N ARG A 27 -0.70 -26.97 -21.93
CA ARG A 27 -1.18 -27.13 -23.31
C ARG A 27 -2.55 -27.80 -23.30
N HIS A 28 -3.46 -27.29 -24.11
CA HIS A 28 -4.75 -27.94 -24.28
C HIS A 28 -4.55 -29.30 -24.99
N THR A 29 -5.11 -30.37 -24.44
CA THR A 29 -4.86 -31.76 -24.89
C THR A 29 -5.36 -32.05 -26.31
N ARG A 30 -6.43 -31.36 -26.73
CA ARG A 30 -7.05 -31.53 -28.07
C ARG A 30 -6.79 -30.39 -29.06
N LEU A 31 -6.36 -29.24 -28.55
CA LEU A 31 -6.12 -28.04 -29.35
C LEU A 31 -4.66 -27.72 -29.14
N ALA A 32 -3.84 -27.69 -30.18
CA ALA A 32 -2.40 -27.41 -30.06
C ALA A 32 -2.15 -25.94 -29.68
N ARG A 33 -2.57 -25.56 -28.48
CA ARG A 33 -2.55 -24.21 -27.91
C ARG A 33 -1.93 -24.26 -26.54
N GLU A 34 -0.95 -23.38 -26.33
CA GLU A 34 -0.34 -23.13 -25.03
C GLU A 34 -1.21 -22.19 -24.19
N VAL A 35 -1.21 -22.42 -22.89
CA VAL A 35 -2.01 -21.68 -21.90
C VAL A 35 -1.21 -21.45 -20.64
N ILE A 36 -1.61 -20.43 -19.86
CA ILE A 36 -1.17 -20.29 -18.48
C ILE A 36 -2.24 -20.84 -17.55
N ILE A 37 -1.83 -21.70 -16.61
CA ILE A 37 -2.67 -22.25 -15.56
C ILE A 37 -2.24 -21.59 -14.26
N LYS A 38 -3.05 -20.64 -13.76
CA LYS A 38 -2.85 -19.97 -12.48
C LYS A 38 -3.57 -20.74 -11.39
N THR A 39 -2.81 -21.42 -10.56
CA THR A 39 -3.34 -22.09 -9.37
C THR A 39 -3.67 -21.06 -8.29
N ILE A 40 -4.67 -21.37 -7.47
CA ILE A 40 -5.07 -20.56 -6.33
C ILE A 40 -4.67 -21.30 -5.06
N ARG A 41 -3.89 -20.66 -4.20
CA ARG A 41 -3.52 -21.21 -2.89
C ARG A 41 -4.76 -21.32 -2.01
N THR A 42 -5.11 -22.54 -1.65
CA THR A 42 -6.25 -22.86 -0.78
C THR A 42 -5.83 -23.34 0.61
N GLU A 43 -4.53 -23.49 0.86
CA GLU A 43 -3.93 -24.09 2.06
C GLU A 43 -4.26 -23.34 3.35
N ASP A 44 -4.43 -22.01 3.27
CA ASP A 44 -4.76 -21.14 4.41
C ASP A 44 -6.27 -21.02 4.70
N PHE A 45 -7.12 -21.71 3.92
CA PHE A 45 -8.57 -21.58 3.98
C PHE A 45 -9.23 -22.88 4.48
N SER A 46 -10.22 -22.75 5.37
CA SER A 46 -11.08 -23.88 5.75
C SER A 46 -11.90 -24.39 4.54
N PRO A 47 -12.39 -25.64 4.55
CA PRO A 47 -13.19 -26.18 3.45
C PRO A 47 -14.39 -25.32 3.04
N ARG A 48 -15.05 -24.66 4.01
CA ARG A 48 -16.17 -23.73 3.74
C ARG A 48 -15.69 -22.43 3.09
N GLN A 49 -14.54 -21.90 3.51
CA GLN A 49 -13.95 -20.71 2.90
C GLN A 49 -13.44 -21.01 1.48
N ILE A 50 -12.89 -22.20 1.24
CA ILE A 50 -12.49 -22.65 -0.10
C ILE A 50 -13.71 -22.68 -1.03
N GLU A 51 -14.84 -23.21 -0.58
CA GLU A 51 -16.05 -23.26 -1.41
C GLU A 51 -16.57 -21.87 -1.75
N HIS A 52 -16.65 -20.98 -0.75
CA HIS A 52 -17.04 -19.58 -0.97
C HIS A 52 -16.06 -18.81 -1.86
N LEU A 53 -14.76 -19.10 -1.75
CA LEU A 53 -13.72 -18.56 -2.62
C LEU A 53 -13.88 -19.06 -4.06
N ARG A 54 -14.17 -20.36 -4.24
CA ARG A 54 -14.44 -20.97 -5.55
C ARG A 54 -15.65 -20.35 -6.22
N GLU A 55 -16.78 -20.25 -5.53
CA GLU A 55 -17.98 -19.62 -6.09
C GLU A 55 -17.72 -18.18 -6.56
N ARG A 56 -16.91 -17.42 -5.82
CA ARG A 56 -16.54 -16.05 -6.18
C ARG A 56 -15.59 -16.00 -7.37
N LEU A 57 -14.54 -16.82 -7.35
CA LEU A 57 -13.58 -16.92 -8.44
C LEU A 57 -14.24 -17.38 -9.73
N GLU A 58 -15.20 -18.31 -9.64
CA GLU A 58 -15.98 -18.77 -10.78
C GLU A 58 -16.80 -17.61 -11.38
N ARG A 59 -17.46 -16.81 -10.54
CA ARG A 59 -18.19 -15.61 -10.99
C ARG A 59 -17.26 -14.58 -11.64
N GLU A 60 -16.10 -14.31 -11.03
CA GLU A 60 -15.12 -13.36 -11.59
C GLU A 60 -14.53 -13.87 -12.91
N ALA A 61 -14.14 -15.14 -12.97
CA ALA A 61 -13.65 -15.77 -14.20
C ALA A 61 -14.72 -15.80 -15.30
N PHE A 62 -15.99 -16.03 -14.95
CA PHE A 62 -17.10 -15.96 -15.90
C PHE A 62 -17.25 -14.57 -16.50
N VAL A 63 -17.24 -13.51 -15.70
CA VAL A 63 -17.31 -12.12 -16.19
C VAL A 63 -16.10 -11.80 -17.07
N GLN A 64 -14.89 -12.20 -16.66
CA GLN A 64 -13.68 -11.98 -17.44
C GLN A 64 -13.63 -12.77 -18.74
N SER A 65 -14.20 -13.97 -18.79
CA SER A 65 -14.23 -14.80 -20.01
C SER A 65 -15.03 -14.13 -21.14
N GLN A 66 -15.91 -13.18 -20.80
CA GLN A 66 -16.68 -12.39 -21.77
C GLN A 66 -15.86 -11.23 -22.36
N LEU A 67 -14.74 -10.84 -21.73
CA LEU A 67 -13.87 -9.78 -22.25
C LEU A 67 -13.08 -10.31 -23.46
N ASP A 68 -13.38 -9.75 -24.63
CA ASP A 68 -12.60 -10.01 -25.84
C ASP A 68 -12.01 -8.71 -26.40
N HIS A 69 -10.71 -8.51 -26.16
CA HIS A 69 -9.97 -7.35 -26.64
C HIS A 69 -8.50 -7.73 -26.92
N GLN A 70 -7.90 -7.16 -27.96
CA GLN A 70 -6.51 -7.44 -28.34
C GLN A 70 -5.53 -7.23 -27.18
N ASN A 71 -5.75 -6.18 -26.38
CA ASN A 71 -4.88 -5.80 -25.27
C ASN A 71 -5.32 -6.31 -23.89
N ILE A 72 -6.23 -7.30 -23.83
CA ILE A 72 -6.63 -7.97 -22.59
C ILE A 72 -6.30 -9.47 -22.71
N VAL A 73 -5.75 -10.06 -21.64
CA VAL A 73 -5.52 -11.51 -21.56
C VAL A 73 -6.87 -12.21 -21.52
N ARG A 74 -7.09 -13.15 -22.46
CA ARG A 74 -8.33 -13.94 -22.48
C ARG A 74 -8.31 -15.00 -21.39
N VAL A 75 -9.41 -15.11 -20.64
CA VAL A 75 -9.67 -16.24 -19.73
C VAL A 75 -10.40 -17.33 -20.51
N TYR A 76 -9.86 -18.54 -20.50
CA TYR A 76 -10.44 -19.68 -21.23
C TYR A 76 -11.28 -20.58 -20.35
N ASP A 77 -10.89 -20.77 -19.09
CA ASP A 77 -11.55 -21.75 -18.22
C ASP A 77 -11.34 -21.43 -16.74
N PHE A 78 -12.25 -21.91 -15.92
CA PHE A 78 -12.12 -21.98 -14.47
C PHE A 78 -12.33 -23.42 -14.03
N ILE A 79 -11.34 -23.98 -13.33
CA ILE A 79 -11.36 -25.38 -12.93
C ILE A 79 -11.28 -25.47 -11.42
N ALA A 80 -12.36 -25.97 -10.81
CA ALA A 80 -12.40 -26.39 -9.41
C ALA A 80 -12.65 -27.90 -9.35
N SER A 81 -11.61 -28.68 -9.07
CA SER A 81 -11.71 -30.14 -8.98
C SER A 81 -10.82 -30.72 -7.88
N GLY A 82 -11.44 -31.42 -6.92
CA GLY A 82 -10.76 -31.95 -5.75
C GLY A 82 -10.14 -30.83 -4.91
N GLU A 83 -8.83 -30.88 -4.72
CA GLU A 83 -8.05 -29.84 -4.02
C GLU A 83 -7.52 -28.74 -4.95
N THR A 84 -7.68 -28.89 -6.26
CA THR A 84 -7.12 -27.96 -7.25
C THR A 84 -8.17 -26.94 -7.67
N THR A 85 -7.88 -25.66 -7.43
CA THR A 85 -8.61 -24.52 -7.97
C THR A 85 -7.66 -23.74 -8.88
N CYS A 86 -7.98 -23.55 -10.16
CA CYS A 86 -7.16 -22.78 -11.08
C CYS A 86 -7.96 -22.04 -12.14
N ILE A 87 -7.36 -20.98 -12.68
CA ILE A 87 -7.85 -20.23 -13.84
C ILE A 87 -6.91 -20.53 -15.01
N VAL A 88 -7.49 -20.88 -16.14
CA VAL A 88 -6.76 -21.12 -17.39
C VAL A 88 -6.93 -19.90 -18.29
N MET A 89 -5.81 -19.35 -18.74
CA MET A 89 -5.78 -18.10 -19.50
C MET A 89 -4.81 -18.17 -20.68
N GLU A 90 -4.92 -17.19 -21.58
CA GLU A 90 -4.03 -17.01 -22.71
C GLU A 90 -2.57 -16.96 -22.28
N TYR A 91 -1.72 -17.74 -22.95
CA TYR A 91 -0.28 -17.59 -22.84
C TYR A 91 0.19 -16.40 -23.69
N VAL A 92 0.82 -15.42 -23.05
CA VAL A 92 1.41 -14.26 -23.72
C VAL A 92 2.93 -14.41 -23.72
N PRO A 93 3.56 -14.58 -24.90
CA PRO A 93 5.01 -14.72 -24.98
C PRO A 93 5.66 -13.35 -24.72
N GLY A 94 6.30 -13.17 -23.57
CA GLY A 94 6.86 -11.88 -23.19
C GLY A 94 7.24 -11.79 -21.72
N ARG A 95 7.36 -10.56 -21.22
CA ARG A 95 7.62 -10.26 -19.81
C ARG A 95 6.62 -9.22 -19.30
N ASP A 96 6.40 -9.21 -18.00
CA ASP A 96 5.67 -8.12 -17.36
C ASP A 96 6.45 -6.79 -17.45
N LEU A 97 5.71 -5.68 -17.41
CA LEU A 97 6.23 -4.33 -17.53
C LEU A 97 7.13 -3.99 -16.33
N ARG A 98 6.91 -4.59 -15.16
CA ARG A 98 7.78 -4.39 -13.99
C ARG A 98 9.22 -4.78 -14.31
N LYS A 99 9.45 -5.95 -14.91
CA LYS A 99 10.76 -6.42 -15.39
C LYS A 99 11.38 -5.54 -16.49
N MET A 100 10.61 -4.65 -17.11
CA MET A 100 11.14 -3.66 -18.06
C MET A 100 11.57 -2.37 -17.37
N ILE A 101 10.96 -2.02 -16.24
CA ILE A 101 11.18 -0.77 -15.50
C ILE A 101 12.17 -0.94 -14.32
N THR A 102 12.49 -2.19 -13.93
CA THR A 102 13.37 -2.49 -12.78
C THR A 102 14.61 -1.61 -12.72
N ARG A 103 15.11 -1.37 -11.49
CA ARG A 103 16.32 -0.58 -11.22
C ARG A 103 17.57 -1.05 -12.02
N GLU A 104 17.56 -2.28 -12.55
CA GLU A 104 18.61 -2.83 -13.41
C GLU A 104 18.53 -2.33 -14.88
N THR A 105 17.32 -2.09 -15.39
CA THR A 105 17.06 -1.70 -16.79
C THR A 105 16.84 -0.19 -16.96
N GLY A 106 16.40 0.50 -15.90
CA GLY A 106 16.17 1.94 -15.90
C GLY A 106 14.85 2.37 -16.57
N PRO A 107 14.61 3.69 -16.72
CA PRO A 107 13.38 4.22 -17.32
C PRO A 107 13.23 3.82 -18.79
N ILE A 108 11.99 3.67 -19.24
CA ILE A 108 11.64 3.38 -20.63
C ILE A 108 11.69 4.68 -21.44
N PRO A 109 12.34 4.70 -22.62
CA PRO A 109 12.34 5.88 -23.49
C PRO A 109 10.92 6.37 -23.79
N GLU A 110 10.71 7.68 -23.67
CA GLU A 110 9.39 8.32 -23.68
C GLU A 110 8.50 7.85 -24.84
N ALA A 111 8.99 7.87 -26.08
CA ALA A 111 8.22 7.43 -27.25
C ALA A 111 7.74 5.98 -27.15
N ARG A 112 8.56 5.08 -26.61
CA ARG A 112 8.18 3.68 -26.39
C ARG A 112 7.22 3.55 -25.21
N ALA A 113 7.47 4.29 -24.12
CA ALA A 113 6.59 4.31 -22.97
C ALA A 113 5.16 4.75 -23.34
N LEU A 114 5.03 5.84 -24.11
CA LEU A 114 3.73 6.33 -24.59
C LEU A 114 3.08 5.33 -25.55
N ASN A 115 3.82 4.67 -26.44
CA ASN A 115 3.27 3.64 -27.32
C ASN A 115 2.63 2.49 -26.52
N LEU A 116 3.36 1.94 -25.55
CA LEU A 116 2.87 0.86 -24.68
C LEU A 116 1.68 1.34 -23.84
N PHE A 117 1.79 2.51 -23.22
CA PHE A 117 0.77 3.04 -22.31
C PHE A 117 -0.55 3.34 -23.02
N LYS A 118 -0.53 3.83 -24.27
CA LYS A 118 -1.75 3.99 -25.07
C LYS A 118 -2.49 2.67 -25.30
N GLN A 119 -1.78 1.55 -25.44
CA GLN A 119 -2.40 0.23 -25.55
C GLN A 119 -3.07 -0.20 -24.23
N VAL A 120 -2.43 0.12 -23.09
CA VAL A 120 -3.04 -0.07 -21.75
C VAL A 120 -4.32 0.75 -21.63
N LEU A 121 -4.29 2.04 -22.01
CA LEU A 121 -5.46 2.92 -21.93
C LEU A 121 -6.63 2.41 -22.79
N ARG A 122 -6.36 1.87 -23.99
CA ARG A 122 -7.40 1.25 -24.84
C ARG A 122 -8.02 0.01 -24.18
N ALA A 123 -7.22 -0.83 -23.54
CA ALA A 123 -7.71 -2.00 -22.80
C ALA A 123 -8.63 -1.58 -21.63
N ILE A 124 -8.21 -0.57 -20.86
CA ILE A 124 -8.96 -0.09 -19.70
C ILE A 124 -10.22 0.66 -20.10
N ASP A 125 -10.17 1.48 -21.16
CA ASP A 125 -11.36 2.14 -21.72
C ASP A 125 -12.39 1.12 -22.21
N PHE A 126 -11.94 0.05 -22.89
CA PHE A 126 -12.82 -1.05 -23.28
C PHE A 126 -13.48 -1.69 -22.06
N ALA A 127 -12.71 -2.05 -21.03
CA ALA A 127 -13.24 -2.68 -19.82
C ALA A 127 -14.22 -1.77 -19.06
N HIS A 128 -13.94 -0.47 -18.93
CA HIS A 128 -14.81 0.52 -18.29
C HIS A 128 -16.14 0.72 -19.02
N ASN A 129 -16.19 0.46 -20.32
CA ASN A 129 -17.41 0.56 -21.13
C ASN A 129 -18.08 -0.80 -21.44
N PHE A 130 -17.45 -1.91 -21.04
CA PHE A 130 -17.91 -3.25 -21.34
C PHE A 130 -19.25 -3.56 -20.67
N ILE A 131 -20.19 -4.14 -21.41
CA ILE A 131 -21.46 -4.61 -20.85
C ILE A 131 -21.36 -6.12 -20.71
N TYR A 132 -21.50 -6.62 -19.48
CA TYR A 132 -21.43 -8.04 -19.17
C TYR A 132 -22.73 -8.53 -18.54
N SER A 133 -22.98 -9.82 -18.69
CA SER A 133 -24.02 -10.51 -17.93
C SER A 133 -23.39 -11.25 -16.76
N ASP A 134 -23.99 -11.17 -15.57
CA ASP A 134 -23.59 -12.01 -14.44
C ASP A 134 -24.22 -13.42 -14.54
N SER A 135 -23.99 -14.25 -13.53
CA SER A 135 -24.52 -15.61 -13.47
C SER A 135 -26.05 -15.69 -13.37
N THR A 136 -26.74 -14.60 -13.00
CA THR A 136 -28.22 -14.54 -12.98
C THR A 136 -28.80 -14.05 -14.30
N GLY A 137 -27.94 -13.56 -15.22
CA GLY A 137 -28.32 -13.02 -16.52
C GLY A 137 -28.57 -11.50 -16.50
N ASP A 138 -28.37 -10.86 -15.36
CA ASP A 138 -28.53 -9.41 -15.22
C ASP A 138 -27.37 -8.70 -15.92
N LYS A 139 -27.70 -7.60 -16.62
CA LYS A 139 -26.71 -6.82 -17.38
C LYS A 139 -26.11 -5.73 -16.52
N HIS A 140 -24.79 -5.67 -16.52
CA HIS A 140 -23.98 -4.67 -15.82
C HIS A 140 -23.10 -3.94 -16.82
N LYS A 141 -22.76 -2.67 -16.53
CA LYS A 141 -21.86 -1.88 -17.35
C LYS A 141 -20.60 -1.51 -16.56
N GLY A 142 -19.46 -1.73 -17.19
CA GLY A 142 -18.14 -1.34 -16.73
C GLY A 142 -17.53 -2.31 -15.74
N ILE A 143 -16.25 -2.62 -15.96
CA ILE A 143 -15.42 -3.43 -15.07
C ILE A 143 -14.23 -2.57 -14.65
N ILE A 144 -14.14 -2.26 -13.35
CA ILE A 144 -13.00 -1.54 -12.76
C ILE A 144 -11.92 -2.56 -12.39
N HIS A 145 -10.68 -2.33 -12.77
CA HIS A 145 -9.57 -3.27 -12.56
C HIS A 145 -9.11 -3.32 -11.09
N ARG A 146 -8.96 -2.18 -10.40
CA ARG A 146 -8.64 -2.06 -8.95
C ARG A 146 -7.24 -2.50 -8.50
N ASP A 147 -6.39 -3.01 -9.39
CA ASP A 147 -5.01 -3.42 -9.09
C ASP A 147 -4.09 -3.20 -10.28
N LEU A 148 -4.20 -2.03 -10.93
CA LEU A 148 -3.31 -1.70 -12.04
C LEU A 148 -1.90 -1.40 -11.51
N LYS A 149 -0.94 -2.18 -11.99
CA LYS A 149 0.49 -2.08 -11.69
C LYS A 149 1.30 -2.73 -12.81
N PRO A 150 2.60 -2.43 -12.96
CA PRO A 150 3.41 -2.98 -14.05
C PRO A 150 3.49 -4.52 -14.07
N ALA A 151 3.36 -5.18 -12.92
CA ALA A 151 3.34 -6.65 -12.84
C ALA A 151 2.10 -7.28 -13.53
N ASN A 152 1.02 -6.50 -13.71
CA ASN A 152 -0.23 -6.95 -14.33
C ASN A 152 -0.34 -6.50 -15.81
N ILE A 153 0.74 -5.98 -16.39
CA ILE A 153 0.82 -5.53 -17.78
C ILE A 153 1.92 -6.34 -18.47
N LEU A 154 1.54 -7.21 -19.40
CA LEU A 154 2.48 -8.04 -20.15
C LEU A 154 2.85 -7.35 -21.47
N VAL A 155 4.13 -7.43 -21.83
CA VAL A 155 4.68 -6.86 -23.06
C VAL A 155 5.42 -7.96 -23.82
N THR A 156 4.96 -8.18 -25.05
CA THR A 156 5.57 -9.11 -26.01
C THR A 156 6.84 -8.52 -26.64
N PRO A 157 7.71 -9.33 -27.27
CA PRO A 157 8.90 -8.83 -27.96
C PRO A 157 8.63 -7.80 -29.07
N ASP A 158 7.43 -7.81 -29.64
CA ASP A 158 6.94 -6.89 -30.67
C ASP A 158 6.15 -5.69 -30.10
N ASP A 159 6.31 -5.39 -28.80
CA ASP A 159 5.66 -4.27 -28.09
C ASP A 159 4.13 -4.32 -28.09
N MET A 160 3.54 -5.49 -28.27
CA MET A 160 2.11 -5.72 -28.07
C MET A 160 1.82 -5.90 -26.58
N VAL A 161 0.90 -5.11 -26.05
CA VAL A 161 0.52 -5.08 -24.63
C VAL A 161 -0.69 -5.95 -24.34
N LYS A 162 -0.67 -6.69 -23.23
CA LYS A 162 -1.81 -7.46 -22.69
C LYS A 162 -1.98 -7.16 -21.21
N VAL A 163 -3.13 -6.64 -20.81
CA VAL A 163 -3.50 -6.43 -19.39
C VAL A 163 -4.11 -7.72 -18.83
N THR A 164 -3.69 -8.13 -17.63
CA THR A 164 -4.15 -9.34 -16.95
C THR A 164 -4.69 -9.04 -15.55
N ASP A 165 -5.25 -10.05 -14.86
CA ASP A 165 -5.66 -9.98 -13.46
C ASP A 165 -6.71 -8.90 -13.16
N PHE A 166 -7.76 -8.84 -13.99
CA PHE A 166 -8.91 -7.94 -13.81
C PHE A 166 -9.72 -8.24 -12.53
N GLY A 167 -9.23 -7.84 -11.37
CA GLY A 167 -9.98 -7.94 -10.12
C GLY A 167 -10.30 -9.39 -9.70
N ILE A 168 -9.43 -10.35 -10.00
CA ILE A 168 -9.56 -11.75 -9.55
C ILE A 168 -9.26 -11.82 -8.04
N VAL A 169 -10.09 -11.25 -7.17
CA VAL A 169 -9.94 -11.18 -5.70
C VAL A 169 -9.06 -10.03 -5.18
N LYS A 170 -9.66 -8.84 -5.06
CA LYS A 170 -9.40 -7.97 -3.90
C LYS A 170 -10.70 -7.84 -3.12
N VAL A 171 -10.70 -8.44 -1.93
CA VAL A 171 -11.83 -8.43 -1.00
C VAL A 171 -12.18 -6.98 -0.64
N ARG A 172 -13.23 -6.44 -1.27
CA ARG A 172 -13.97 -5.27 -0.77
C ARG A 172 -15.46 -5.43 -1.02
N GLY A 173 -16.22 -5.32 0.08
CA GLY A 173 -17.63 -4.97 0.06
C GLY A 173 -18.60 -6.13 0.36
N VAL A 174 -19.04 -6.21 1.61
CA VAL A 174 -20.48 -6.30 1.87
C VAL A 174 -20.85 -4.98 2.57
N LYS A 175 -21.82 -4.24 2.04
CA LYS A 175 -22.41 -3.07 2.73
C LYS A 175 -22.88 -3.54 4.12
N GLY A 176 -22.32 -2.95 5.17
CA GLY A 176 -22.63 -3.30 6.56
C GLY A 176 -21.51 -4.00 7.36
N GLY A 177 -20.25 -3.96 6.89
CA GLY A 177 -19.10 -4.46 7.67
C GLY A 177 -17.89 -3.54 7.56
N THR A 178 -17.57 -2.86 8.65
CA THR A 178 -16.34 -2.09 8.81
C THR A 178 -15.13 -3.03 8.95
N GLN A 179 -14.16 -2.88 8.04
CA GLN A 179 -12.69 -3.12 8.15
C GLN A 179 -12.20 -4.39 8.89
N MET A 180 -11.34 -5.28 8.38
CA MET A 180 -10.23 -5.19 7.42
C MET A 180 -10.12 -6.60 6.80
N GLY A 181 -10.54 -6.76 5.54
CA GLY A 181 -10.45 -8.03 4.82
C GLY A 181 -9.40 -7.93 3.73
N PHE A 182 -8.32 -8.70 3.85
CA PHE A 182 -7.40 -9.11 2.79
C PHE A 182 -7.01 -8.04 1.74
N ASN A 183 -5.84 -7.42 1.90
CA ASN A 183 -5.22 -6.68 0.80
C ASN A 183 -3.69 -6.87 0.79
N PRO A 184 -3.14 -7.97 0.23
CA PRO A 184 -1.78 -7.97 -0.27
C PRO A 184 -1.77 -7.18 -1.59
N GLY A 185 -2.05 -5.88 -1.50
CA GLY A 185 -1.83 -4.95 -2.59
C GLY A 185 -0.39 -4.44 -2.55
N THR A 186 0.09 -3.94 -3.66
CA THR A 186 1.33 -3.16 -3.74
C THR A 186 0.93 -1.70 -3.40
N PRO A 187 1.11 -1.22 -2.15
CA PRO A 187 0.61 0.09 -1.69
C PRO A 187 1.02 1.27 -2.56
N GLU A 188 2.12 1.13 -3.29
CA GLU A 188 2.75 2.10 -4.19
C GLU A 188 1.85 2.52 -5.38
N TYR A 189 0.87 1.70 -5.74
CA TYR A 189 -0.05 1.98 -6.86
C TYR A 189 -1.48 2.27 -6.41
N MET A 190 -1.76 2.31 -5.10
CA MET A 190 -3.12 2.51 -4.59
C MET A 190 -3.58 3.94 -4.84
N SER A 191 -4.83 4.10 -5.28
CA SER A 191 -5.44 5.42 -5.33
C SER A 191 -5.74 5.99 -3.93
N PRO A 192 -5.87 7.32 -3.76
CA PRO A 192 -6.17 7.94 -2.48
C PRO A 192 -7.49 7.43 -1.85
N GLU A 193 -8.52 7.17 -2.65
CA GLU A 193 -9.78 6.58 -2.23
C GLU A 193 -9.64 5.09 -1.89
N GLN A 194 -8.76 4.35 -2.57
CA GLN A 194 -8.39 3.01 -2.14
C GLN A 194 -7.71 3.04 -0.78
N ALA A 195 -6.71 3.89 -0.58
CA ALA A 195 -6.00 4.02 0.69
C ALA A 195 -6.92 4.43 1.86
N ARG A 196 -7.94 5.25 1.60
CA ARG A 196 -8.97 5.66 2.57
C ARG A 196 -10.11 4.66 2.79
N GLY A 197 -10.17 3.58 2.03
CA GLY A 197 -11.28 2.62 2.11
C GLY A 197 -12.63 3.13 1.60
N ARG A 198 -12.63 4.14 0.72
CA ARG A 198 -13.86 4.69 0.12
C ARG A 198 -14.35 3.81 -1.05
N GLU A 199 -15.58 4.06 -1.49
CA GLU A 199 -16.10 3.46 -2.72
C GLU A 199 -15.24 3.88 -3.92
N LEU A 200 -15.04 2.93 -4.85
CA LEU A 200 -14.18 3.10 -6.00
C LEU A 200 -15.01 3.26 -7.26
N ASP A 201 -14.57 4.16 -8.13
CA ASP A 201 -15.06 4.25 -9.50
C ASP A 201 -13.88 4.10 -10.48
N GLN A 202 -14.15 4.27 -11.78
CA GLN A 202 -13.14 4.12 -12.83
C GLN A 202 -11.94 5.07 -12.68
N ARG A 203 -12.07 6.18 -11.95
CA ARG A 203 -11.02 7.18 -11.74
C ARG A 203 -9.96 6.71 -10.75
N SER A 204 -10.24 5.63 -9.99
CA SER A 204 -9.23 4.90 -9.23
C SER A 204 -8.23 4.19 -10.13
N ASP A 205 -8.69 3.61 -11.23
CA ASP A 205 -7.80 3.02 -12.24
C ASP A 205 -6.97 4.10 -12.94
N ILE A 206 -7.55 5.28 -13.22
CA ILE A 206 -6.82 6.42 -13.80
C ILE A 206 -5.65 6.87 -12.93
N TYR A 207 -5.85 6.97 -11.61
CA TYR A 207 -4.77 7.29 -10.69
C TYR A 207 -3.66 6.23 -10.73
N SER A 208 -4.05 4.95 -10.66
CA SER A 208 -3.11 3.83 -10.70
C SER A 208 -2.31 3.81 -12.01
N LEU A 209 -2.96 4.10 -13.14
CA LEU A 209 -2.32 4.28 -14.44
C LEU A 209 -1.37 5.49 -14.47
N GLY A 210 -1.72 6.57 -13.78
CA GLY A 210 -0.82 7.71 -13.54
C GLY A 210 0.48 7.29 -12.87
N ILE A 211 0.42 6.41 -11.86
CA ILE A 211 1.60 5.85 -11.19
C ILE A 211 2.39 4.97 -12.16
N VAL A 212 1.72 4.13 -12.95
CA VAL A 212 2.37 3.26 -13.94
C VAL A 212 3.18 4.08 -14.95
N ILE A 213 2.60 5.12 -15.57
CA ILE A 213 3.35 5.94 -16.54
C ILE A 213 4.43 6.78 -15.87
N TYR A 214 4.21 7.23 -14.62
CA TYR A 214 5.24 7.89 -13.82
C TYR A 214 6.47 6.99 -13.68
N GLU A 215 6.26 5.73 -13.29
CA GLU A 215 7.33 4.75 -13.11
C GLU A 215 7.98 4.38 -14.44
N MET A 216 7.19 4.19 -15.50
CA MET A 216 7.74 3.93 -16.85
C MET A 216 8.74 5.02 -17.28
N LEU A 217 8.44 6.28 -17.00
CA LEU A 217 9.25 7.43 -17.44
C LEU A 217 10.43 7.73 -16.50
N THR A 218 10.36 7.33 -15.23
CA THR A 218 11.35 7.72 -14.21
C THR A 218 12.13 6.55 -13.59
N GLY A 219 11.63 5.32 -13.75
CA GLY A 219 12.11 4.15 -13.03
C GLY A 219 11.76 4.11 -11.53
N HIS A 220 11.00 5.08 -11.04
CA HIS A 220 10.65 5.26 -9.63
C HIS A 220 9.15 5.47 -9.51
N VAL A 221 8.54 5.07 -8.38
CA VAL A 221 7.17 5.47 -8.05
C VAL A 221 7.19 6.75 -7.20
N PRO A 222 6.10 7.54 -7.15
CA PRO A 222 6.07 8.77 -6.35
C PRO A 222 6.29 8.57 -4.85
N PHE A 223 5.83 7.43 -4.32
CA PHE A 223 5.91 7.05 -2.91
C PHE A 223 6.34 5.59 -2.83
N GLU A 224 7.57 5.33 -2.38
CA GLU A 224 8.15 3.99 -2.19
C GLU A 224 8.83 3.85 -0.84
N ASP A 225 9.18 2.62 -0.50
CA ASP A 225 10.22 2.36 0.49
C ASP A 225 11.60 2.74 -0.07
N ASP A 226 12.19 3.76 0.54
CA ASP A 226 13.52 4.27 0.20
C ASP A 226 14.64 3.43 0.83
N GLY A 227 14.28 2.31 1.48
CA GLY A 227 15.21 1.43 2.18
C GLY A 227 15.50 1.87 3.61
N ASN A 228 14.85 2.95 4.09
CA ASN A 228 14.90 3.37 5.49
C ASN A 228 13.72 2.81 6.32
N GLY A 229 12.98 1.83 5.78
CA GLY A 229 11.87 1.18 6.46
C GLY A 229 10.57 1.95 6.34
N THR A 230 10.31 2.59 5.19
CA THR A 230 9.02 3.23 4.92
C THR A 230 7.92 2.19 4.95
N SER A 231 7.06 2.26 5.96
CA SER A 231 5.96 1.31 6.10
C SER A 231 4.88 1.50 5.01
N ASP A 232 4.12 0.45 4.72
CA ASP A 232 2.89 0.52 3.89
C ASP A 232 1.93 1.63 4.32
N TYR A 233 1.93 1.98 5.61
CA TYR A 233 1.16 3.10 6.13
C TYR A 233 1.68 4.44 5.59
N GLU A 234 3.00 4.67 5.59
CA GLU A 234 3.58 5.90 5.07
C GLU A 234 3.43 6.03 3.55
N ILE A 235 3.53 4.91 2.80
CA ILE A 235 3.23 4.90 1.36
C ILE A 235 1.75 5.28 1.12
N ARG A 236 0.81 4.65 1.83
CA ARG A 236 -0.62 5.00 1.75
C ARG A 236 -0.88 6.46 2.14
N ARG A 237 -0.23 6.95 3.19
CA ARG A 237 -0.30 8.36 3.60
C ARG A 237 0.25 9.28 2.50
N GLY A 238 1.32 8.88 1.81
CA GLY A 238 1.85 9.58 0.64
C GLY A 238 0.79 9.78 -0.45
N HIS A 239 0.08 8.71 -0.79
CA HIS A 239 -1.04 8.80 -1.73
C HIS A 239 -2.18 9.71 -1.22
N ILE A 240 -2.45 9.75 0.09
CA ILE A 240 -3.55 10.53 0.68
C ILE A 240 -3.22 12.03 0.83
N GLU A 241 -2.02 12.38 1.30
CA GLU A 241 -1.70 13.70 1.86
C GLU A 241 -0.53 14.39 1.17
N LEU A 242 0.50 13.63 0.76
CA LEU A 242 1.73 14.24 0.27
C LEU A 242 1.60 14.69 -1.18
N PRO A 243 2.19 15.84 -1.55
CA PRO A 243 2.25 16.25 -2.95
C PRO A 243 3.04 15.21 -3.75
N VAL A 244 2.60 14.96 -4.97
CA VAL A 244 3.29 14.05 -5.89
C VAL A 244 4.58 14.73 -6.34
N PRO A 245 5.77 14.12 -6.15
CA PRO A 245 7.02 14.72 -6.62
C PRO A 245 6.99 14.88 -8.15
N PRO A 246 7.49 15.98 -8.72
CA PRO A 246 7.56 16.15 -10.17
C PRO A 246 8.46 15.09 -10.80
N LEU A 247 8.12 14.61 -12.01
CA LEU A 247 8.88 13.57 -12.71
C LEU A 247 10.31 14.01 -13.01
N SER A 248 10.49 15.29 -13.32
CA SER A 248 11.78 15.96 -13.55
C SER A 248 12.75 15.88 -12.38
N LYS A 249 12.26 15.59 -11.16
CA LYS A 249 13.11 15.30 -10.00
C LYS A 249 13.95 14.03 -10.21
N PHE A 250 13.39 13.01 -10.86
CA PHE A 250 14.02 11.71 -11.05
C PHE A 250 14.58 11.53 -12.46
N TYR A 251 13.90 12.09 -13.47
CA TYR A 251 14.36 12.07 -14.85
C TYR A 251 14.22 13.47 -15.49
N PRO A 252 15.29 14.29 -15.48
CA PRO A 252 15.25 15.65 -16.04
C PRO A 252 14.92 15.73 -17.53
N GLY A 253 14.95 14.61 -18.25
CA GLY A 253 14.64 14.53 -19.68
C GLY A 253 13.15 14.46 -20.03
N VAL A 254 12.25 14.37 -19.03
CA VAL A 254 10.78 14.39 -19.28
C VAL A 254 10.34 15.77 -19.79
N SER A 255 9.52 15.80 -20.85
CA SER A 255 8.90 17.05 -21.34
C SER A 255 7.99 17.67 -20.27
N PRO A 256 8.04 19.00 -20.04
CA PRO A 256 7.14 19.67 -19.08
C PRO A 256 5.65 19.43 -19.34
N GLU A 257 5.26 19.25 -20.61
CA GLU A 257 3.90 18.90 -21.01
C GLU A 257 3.51 17.48 -20.58
N ILE A 258 4.39 16.48 -20.74
CA ILE A 258 4.15 15.12 -20.25
C ILE A 258 4.07 15.10 -18.73
N GLU A 259 4.95 15.83 -18.04
CA GLU A 259 4.90 15.94 -16.58
C GLU A 259 3.53 16.48 -16.12
N LYS A 260 3.00 17.52 -16.76
CA LYS A 260 1.65 18.04 -16.46
C LYS A 260 0.55 17.01 -16.71
N ILE A 261 0.65 16.25 -17.79
CA ILE A 261 -0.32 15.20 -18.14
C ILE A 261 -0.33 14.11 -17.06
N VAL A 262 0.85 13.63 -16.64
CA VAL A 262 0.97 12.60 -15.61
C VAL A 262 0.50 13.12 -14.25
N LEU A 263 0.91 14.33 -13.83
CA LEU A 263 0.51 14.91 -12.55
C LEU A 263 -1.00 15.13 -12.46
N LYS A 264 -1.67 15.48 -13.57
CA LYS A 264 -3.14 15.58 -13.60
C LYS A 264 -3.83 14.24 -13.31
N ALA A 265 -3.31 13.12 -13.82
CA ALA A 265 -3.85 11.80 -13.50
C ALA A 265 -3.67 11.45 -12.00
N LEU A 266 -2.67 12.05 -11.35
CA LEU A 266 -2.28 11.82 -9.96
C LEU A 266 -2.87 12.83 -8.96
N GLU A 267 -3.83 13.64 -9.39
CA GLU A 267 -4.56 14.53 -8.48
C GLU A 267 -5.25 13.73 -7.36
N LYS A 268 -5.28 14.32 -6.16
CA LYS A 268 -5.78 13.60 -4.97
C LYS A 268 -7.30 13.46 -5.01
N ASP A 269 -7.99 14.50 -5.46
CA ASP A 269 -9.42 14.48 -5.70
C ASP A 269 -9.73 13.78 -7.06
N PRO A 270 -10.57 12.74 -7.09
CA PRO A 270 -11.00 12.11 -8.34
C PRO A 270 -11.63 13.09 -9.36
N ASP A 271 -12.27 14.17 -8.91
CA ASP A 271 -12.93 15.15 -9.79
C ASP A 271 -11.91 15.99 -10.59
N ASP A 272 -10.69 16.14 -10.07
CA ASP A 272 -9.62 16.91 -10.71
C ASP A 272 -8.80 16.09 -11.74
N ARG A 273 -9.00 14.78 -11.77
CA ARG A 273 -8.31 13.83 -12.68
C ARG A 273 -8.93 13.84 -14.08
N TYR A 274 -8.35 13.04 -14.98
CA TYR A 274 -9.07 12.59 -16.16
C TYR A 274 -10.25 11.71 -15.74
N GLN A 275 -11.41 11.98 -16.32
CA GLN A 275 -12.66 11.32 -15.95
C GLN A 275 -12.83 9.95 -16.61
N THR A 276 -12.14 9.70 -17.73
CA THR A 276 -12.17 8.42 -18.47
C THR A 276 -10.78 8.05 -18.99
N ALA A 277 -10.54 6.76 -19.23
CA ALA A 277 -9.31 6.29 -19.87
C ALA A 277 -9.18 6.81 -21.31
N ARG A 278 -10.32 6.97 -22.01
CA ARG A 278 -10.40 7.65 -23.32
C ARG A 278 -9.87 9.08 -23.26
N GLN A 279 -10.29 9.88 -22.27
CA GLN A 279 -9.82 11.26 -22.14
C GLN A 279 -8.31 11.33 -21.90
N PHE A 280 -7.78 10.41 -21.07
CA PHE A 280 -6.35 10.34 -20.83
C PHE A 280 -5.58 9.96 -22.12
N LEU A 281 -6.12 9.03 -22.90
CA LEU A 281 -5.56 8.63 -24.20
C LEU A 281 -5.52 9.79 -25.20
N GLU A 282 -6.62 10.53 -25.33
CA GLU A 282 -6.73 11.66 -26.27
C GLU A 282 -5.70 12.75 -25.99
N VAL A 283 -5.48 13.08 -24.71
CA VAL A 283 -4.49 14.09 -24.32
C VAL A 283 -3.05 13.66 -24.66
N ILE A 284 -2.75 12.36 -24.60
CA ILE A 284 -1.44 11.83 -25.03
C ILE A 284 -1.30 11.88 -26.57
N GLU A 285 -2.34 11.51 -27.30
CA GLU A 285 -2.36 11.56 -28.78
C GLU A 285 -2.23 13.01 -29.29
N ASP A 286 -2.88 13.97 -28.62
CA ASP A 286 -2.76 15.41 -28.88
C ASP A 286 -1.35 15.94 -28.60
N TYR A 287 -0.71 15.49 -27.52
CA TYR A 287 0.68 15.83 -27.23
C TYR A 287 1.64 15.34 -28.33
N GLU A 288 1.52 14.09 -28.77
CA GLU A 288 2.39 13.55 -29.82
C GLU A 288 2.19 14.23 -31.17
N SER A 289 0.94 14.57 -31.52
CA SER A 289 0.62 15.25 -32.78
C SER A 289 1.15 16.69 -32.81
N THR A 290 1.04 17.42 -31.70
CA THR A 290 1.57 18.79 -31.57
C THR A 290 3.10 18.80 -31.50
N GLY A 291 3.72 17.82 -30.84
CA GLY A 291 5.16 17.60 -30.85
C GLY A 291 5.69 17.35 -32.28
N ALA A 292 5.07 16.42 -33.01
CA ALA A 292 5.43 16.10 -34.40
C ALA A 292 5.29 17.32 -35.33
N ALA A 293 4.26 18.16 -35.15
CA ALA A 293 4.07 19.39 -35.91
C ALA A 293 5.15 20.47 -35.63
N ARG A 294 5.65 20.57 -34.38
CA ARG A 294 6.77 21.44 -34.02
C ARG A 294 8.09 20.99 -34.69
N PHE A 295 8.31 19.68 -34.81
CA PHE A 295 9.48 19.14 -35.52
C PHE A 295 9.36 19.25 -37.06
N SER A 296 8.16 19.24 -37.64
CA SER A 296 7.97 19.42 -39.08
C SER A 296 8.04 20.88 -39.52
N THR A 297 7.74 21.84 -38.63
CA THR A 297 7.80 23.29 -38.92
C THR A 297 9.14 23.94 -38.56
N GLY A 298 9.99 23.27 -37.78
CA GLY A 298 11.33 23.74 -37.37
C GLY A 298 12.44 23.64 -38.42
N LYS A 299 12.13 23.31 -39.69
CA LYS A 299 13.13 23.15 -40.76
C LYS A 299 12.94 24.11 -41.94
N VAL A 300 12.69 25.40 -41.70
CA VAL A 300 13.02 26.48 -42.65
C VAL A 300 13.35 27.77 -41.90
N ALA A 301 14.62 27.99 -41.59
CA ALA A 301 15.19 29.32 -41.40
C ALA A 301 16.70 29.30 -41.68
N GLY A 302 17.05 29.69 -42.91
CA GLY A 302 18.31 30.36 -43.22
C GLY A 302 19.55 29.50 -43.52
N ALA A 303 19.76 29.19 -44.80
CA ALA A 303 21.07 29.35 -45.44
C ALA A 303 20.87 29.46 -46.95
N GLY A 304 20.97 30.69 -47.46
CA GLY A 304 20.98 30.96 -48.89
C GLY A 304 22.24 30.39 -49.53
N ALA A 305 22.08 29.65 -50.62
CA ALA A 305 23.16 29.37 -51.54
C ALA A 305 22.60 29.33 -52.97
N ARG A 306 23.30 30.07 -53.82
CA ARG A 306 22.98 30.44 -55.20
C ARG A 306 22.74 29.23 -56.11
N GLN A 307 21.73 29.35 -56.96
CA GLN A 307 21.60 28.55 -58.17
C GLN A 307 22.82 28.79 -59.07
N THR A 308 23.49 27.71 -59.44
CA THR A 308 24.42 27.70 -60.57
C THR A 308 23.88 26.68 -61.57
N VAL A 309 23.50 27.20 -62.73
CA VAL A 309 23.07 26.45 -63.91
C VAL A 309 24.29 25.75 -64.50
N VAL A 310 24.19 24.43 -64.71
CA VAL A 310 25.05 23.70 -65.65
C VAL A 310 24.15 22.79 -66.49
N GLN A 311 24.28 22.96 -67.80
CA GLN A 311 23.62 22.21 -68.86
C GLN A 311 24.68 21.30 -69.53
N GLU A 312 24.19 20.27 -70.24
CA GLU A 312 24.89 19.23 -71.03
C GLU A 312 25.20 17.91 -70.28
N GLY A 313 24.92 16.71 -70.80
CA GLY A 313 24.44 16.30 -72.12
C GLY A 313 24.14 14.78 -72.19
N ARG A 314 23.37 14.42 -73.22
CA ARG A 314 22.83 13.12 -73.73
C ARG A 314 23.61 11.81 -73.53
N SER A 315 22.87 10.70 -73.36
CA SER A 315 22.63 9.58 -74.35
C SER A 315 21.90 8.38 -73.67
N GLU A 316 20.65 8.09 -74.04
CA GLU A 316 20.15 6.96 -74.89
C GLU A 316 20.23 5.53 -74.31
N SER A 317 19.08 4.89 -74.04
CA SER A 317 18.44 3.86 -74.89
C SER A 317 17.50 2.89 -74.11
N ALA A 318 16.26 2.74 -74.62
CA ALA A 318 15.35 1.57 -74.66
C ALA A 318 15.04 0.72 -73.37
N ARG A 319 13.82 0.23 -73.06
CA ARG A 319 12.60 -0.17 -73.83
C ARG A 319 11.42 -0.40 -72.84
N SER A 320 10.18 -0.07 -73.24
CA SER A 320 8.91 -0.61 -72.67
C SER A 320 8.29 -1.66 -73.60
N PRO A 321 7.30 -2.48 -73.17
CA PRO A 321 5.85 -2.12 -73.32
C PRO A 321 4.94 -2.58 -72.13
N GLN A 322 4.06 -1.72 -71.60
CA GLN A 322 2.60 -1.60 -71.85
C GLN A 322 1.72 -2.88 -71.74
N THR A 323 0.71 -2.86 -70.86
CA THR A 323 -0.75 -2.84 -71.21
C THR A 323 -1.64 -2.65 -69.96
N GLY A 324 -2.53 -1.64 -69.96
CA GLY A 324 -3.84 -1.64 -69.27
C GLY A 324 -4.94 -2.19 -70.21
N PRO A 325 -6.28 -2.06 -69.96
CA PRO A 325 -6.92 -0.82 -69.46
C PRO A 325 -8.22 -0.94 -68.59
N SER A 326 -8.61 0.21 -67.98
CA SER A 326 -9.96 0.84 -67.80
C SER A 326 -11.13 0.07 -67.13
N SER A 327 -12.17 0.65 -66.51
CA SER A 327 -12.69 1.98 -66.09
C SER A 327 -13.98 1.66 -65.25
N VAL A 328 -14.54 2.51 -64.37
CA VAL A 328 -15.60 3.51 -64.64
C VAL A 328 -15.99 4.22 -63.31
N ARG A 329 -16.22 5.54 -63.37
CA ARG A 329 -16.95 6.40 -62.40
C ARG A 329 -18.19 6.97 -63.10
N LEU A 330 -19.27 7.24 -62.36
CA LEU A 330 -20.30 8.30 -62.56
C LEU A 330 -21.26 8.24 -61.35
N GLY A 331 -21.85 9.29 -60.77
CA GLY A 331 -21.95 10.72 -61.07
C GLY A 331 -22.76 11.43 -59.94
N GLN A 332 -22.63 12.76 -59.87
CA GLN A 332 -23.30 13.68 -58.93
C GLN A 332 -24.73 14.05 -59.37
N THR A 333 -25.53 14.60 -58.44
CA THR A 333 -26.43 15.75 -58.71
C THR A 333 -26.57 16.69 -57.50
N VAL A 334 -26.71 17.98 -57.80
CA VAL A 334 -26.80 19.21 -56.98
C VAL A 334 -28.18 19.85 -57.16
N VAL A 335 -28.78 20.53 -56.16
CA VAL A 335 -29.74 21.69 -56.24
C VAL A 335 -29.86 22.31 -54.81
N THR A 336 -29.26 23.45 -54.44
CA THR A 336 -29.62 24.91 -54.46
C THR A 336 -30.69 25.47 -53.48
N ASP A 337 -30.21 26.37 -52.61
CA ASP A 337 -30.64 27.75 -52.23
C ASP A 337 -31.78 28.18 -51.26
N ALA A 338 -31.39 29.19 -50.44
CA ALA A 338 -32.09 30.34 -49.83
C ALA A 338 -33.31 30.19 -48.88
N ASN A 339 -33.23 30.71 -47.63
CA ASN A 339 -33.66 32.07 -47.24
C ASN A 339 -33.62 32.32 -45.71
N ARG A 340 -33.38 33.57 -45.30
CA ARG A 340 -33.51 34.13 -43.93
C ARG A 340 -34.91 34.79 -43.77
N PRO A 341 -35.46 35.01 -42.56
CA PRO A 341 -35.24 36.29 -41.87
C PRO A 341 -35.25 36.25 -40.32
N GLN A 342 -34.88 37.40 -39.73
CA GLN A 342 -34.82 37.75 -38.30
C GLN A 342 -36.21 38.04 -37.68
N THR A 343 -36.37 37.89 -36.35
CA THR A 343 -36.92 38.88 -35.40
C THR A 343 -36.83 38.38 -33.93
N GLY A 344 -36.51 39.28 -32.98
CA GLY A 344 -36.72 39.10 -31.51
C GLY A 344 -38.20 39.29 -31.11
N PRO A 345 -38.60 39.39 -29.81
CA PRO A 345 -37.91 40.13 -28.75
C PRO A 345 -37.89 39.46 -27.35
N ALA A 346 -37.34 40.22 -26.39
CA ALA A 346 -37.09 39.96 -24.97
C ALA A 346 -38.32 39.68 -24.07
N TYR A 347 -38.07 39.06 -22.91
CA TYR A 347 -38.79 39.33 -21.64
C TYR A 347 -37.92 38.91 -20.41
N LEU A 348 -37.55 39.91 -19.60
CA LEU A 348 -37.38 39.84 -18.12
C LEU A 348 -38.78 40.18 -17.53
N PRO A 349 -39.18 39.82 -16.29
CA PRO A 349 -38.54 40.23 -15.02
C PRO A 349 -38.77 39.20 -13.86
N THR A 350 -38.47 39.35 -12.56
CA THR A 350 -38.32 40.47 -11.61
C THR A 350 -37.61 39.94 -10.35
N ASP A 351 -36.73 40.78 -9.77
CA ASP A 351 -36.35 40.77 -8.36
C ASP A 351 -37.47 41.30 -7.44
N SER A 352 -37.41 40.96 -6.14
CA SER A 352 -37.65 41.84 -4.97
C SER A 352 -37.78 40.97 -3.70
N ASN A 353 -37.37 41.35 -2.50
CA ASN A 353 -36.64 42.49 -1.95
C ASN A 353 -36.36 42.21 -0.45
N GLY A 354 -35.41 42.96 0.12
CA GLY A 354 -35.33 43.27 1.55
C GLY A 354 -33.95 42.93 2.16
N ALA A 355 -32.90 43.75 2.01
CA ALA A 355 -32.65 45.06 2.68
C ALA A 355 -32.68 44.91 4.23
N GLN A 356 -31.65 45.26 5.00
CA GLN A 356 -30.89 46.52 5.09
C GLN A 356 -29.54 46.25 5.81
N SER A 357 -28.37 46.64 5.30
CA SER A 357 -27.68 47.95 5.38
C SER A 357 -27.30 48.34 6.82
N VAL A 358 -26.11 48.82 7.20
CA VAL A 358 -25.19 49.86 6.67
C VAL A 358 -23.84 49.62 7.41
N GLY A 359 -22.66 49.54 6.78
CA GLY A 359 -21.89 50.63 6.20
C GLY A 359 -20.65 50.94 7.09
N THR A 360 -19.53 51.55 6.68
CA THR A 360 -19.11 52.20 5.44
C THR A 360 -17.62 52.59 5.60
N LEU A 361 -16.80 52.26 4.59
CA LEU A 361 -15.65 52.99 4.01
C LEU A 361 -14.32 53.29 4.73
N SER A 362 -13.27 52.94 3.95
CA SER A 362 -12.21 53.81 3.40
C SER A 362 -10.86 53.91 4.13
N GLY A 363 -9.79 53.72 3.35
CA GLY A 363 -8.48 54.29 3.63
C GLY A 363 -7.39 53.70 2.77
N ARG A 364 -6.85 54.51 1.85
CA ARG A 364 -5.96 54.18 0.74
C ARG A 364 -4.49 54.52 1.08
N ASP A 365 -3.59 53.89 0.33
CA ASP A 365 -2.31 54.42 -0.21
C ASP A 365 -1.02 54.56 0.66
N SER A 366 -0.11 53.61 0.41
CA SER A 366 1.20 53.72 -0.27
C SER A 366 2.30 54.74 0.16
N SER A 367 3.52 54.18 0.32
CA SER A 367 4.84 54.60 -0.25
C SER A 367 5.80 55.26 0.79
N VAL A 368 7.15 55.21 0.79
CA VAL A 368 8.28 54.90 -0.13
C VAL A 368 9.53 54.51 0.72
N LEU A 369 10.44 53.76 0.07
CA LEU A 369 11.88 53.45 0.29
C LEU A 369 12.76 54.45 1.07
N ASP A 370 13.76 53.96 1.82
CA ASP A 370 15.19 54.29 1.62
C ASP A 370 16.14 53.33 2.38
N THR A 371 17.41 53.42 2.04
CA THR A 371 18.51 52.46 2.01
C THR A 371 19.50 52.57 3.19
N GLY A 372 20.33 51.54 3.39
CA GLY A 372 21.76 51.76 3.68
C GLY A 372 22.34 51.41 5.08
N GLN A 373 23.17 50.36 5.06
CA GLN A 373 24.42 50.16 5.82
C GLN A 373 24.47 49.51 7.22
N LYS A 374 25.46 48.59 7.31
CA LYS A 374 25.75 47.58 8.32
C LYS A 374 26.61 48.16 9.47
N SER A 375 26.32 47.75 10.71
CA SER A 375 27.29 47.81 11.83
C SER A 375 27.42 46.44 12.51
N LYS A 376 28.66 46.09 12.88
CA LYS A 376 29.03 44.81 13.51
C LYS A 376 28.73 44.87 15.01
N ALA A 377 27.51 44.50 15.40
CA ALA A 377 27.17 44.22 16.80
C ALA A 377 25.96 43.27 16.88
N PRO A 378 26.17 41.96 16.64
CA PRO A 378 25.73 40.99 17.63
C PRO A 378 26.60 39.73 17.63
N LEU A 379 27.76 39.77 18.28
CA LEU A 379 28.52 38.54 18.61
C LEU A 379 28.72 38.38 20.13
N ILE A 380 28.58 39.45 20.90
CA ILE A 380 28.85 39.45 22.36
C ILE A 380 27.60 39.09 23.18
N ALA A 381 26.38 39.36 22.68
CA ALA A 381 25.14 38.98 23.37
C ALA A 381 24.83 37.48 23.31
N GLY A 382 25.24 36.79 22.25
CA GLY A 382 25.01 35.35 22.08
C GLY A 382 25.87 34.47 23.01
N ILE A 383 27.11 34.89 23.27
CA ILE A 383 28.05 34.13 24.11
C ILE A 383 27.66 34.23 25.59
N ALA A 384 27.14 35.37 26.04
CA ALA A 384 26.66 35.53 27.41
C ALA A 384 25.41 34.66 27.70
N ALA A 385 24.48 34.54 26.74
CA ALA A 385 23.30 33.69 26.90
C ALA A 385 23.65 32.19 26.93
N VAL A 386 24.62 31.75 26.10
CA VAL A 386 25.08 30.36 26.11
C VAL A 386 25.82 30.02 27.40
N LEU A 387 26.65 30.93 27.93
CA LEU A 387 27.40 30.70 29.18
C LEU A 387 26.50 30.64 30.43
N VAL A 388 25.43 31.44 30.47
CA VAL A 388 24.46 31.40 31.57
C VAL A 388 23.65 30.10 31.52
N VAL A 389 23.25 29.63 30.33
CA VAL A 389 22.54 28.36 30.17
C VAL A 389 23.45 27.17 30.48
N SER A 390 24.70 27.17 30.02
CA SER A 390 25.65 26.09 30.35
C SER A 390 26.06 26.10 31.82
N GLY A 391 26.16 27.28 32.44
CA GLY A 391 26.41 27.42 33.88
C GLY A 391 25.23 26.93 34.72
N ALA A 392 24.00 27.23 34.30
CA ALA A 392 22.79 26.73 34.94
C ALA A 392 22.64 25.20 34.81
N ILE A 393 23.00 24.63 33.65
CA ILE A 393 22.99 23.17 33.43
C ILE A 393 24.10 22.49 34.24
N ALA A 394 25.30 23.06 34.30
CA ALA A 394 26.40 22.53 35.11
C ALA A 394 26.12 22.63 36.62
N ALA A 395 25.54 23.74 37.08
CA ALA A 395 25.10 23.89 38.47
C ALA A 395 23.96 22.92 38.80
N TRP A 396 23.01 22.72 37.88
CA TRP A 396 21.93 21.73 38.04
C TRP A 396 22.46 20.29 38.05
N LEU A 397 23.52 19.97 37.30
CA LEU A 397 24.17 18.66 37.31
C LEU A 397 25.03 18.41 38.56
N LEU A 398 25.70 19.46 39.07
CA LEU A 398 26.55 19.39 40.27
C LEU A 398 25.76 19.46 41.59
N MET A 399 24.56 20.03 41.57
CA MET A 399 23.65 20.11 42.72
C MET A 399 22.59 19.01 42.72
N ARG A 400 22.69 18.01 41.83
CA ARG A 400 21.86 16.81 41.93
C ARG A 400 22.21 16.10 43.25
N PRO A 401 21.27 15.88 44.18
CA PRO A 401 21.49 14.88 45.20
C PRO A 401 21.75 13.55 44.48
N GLU A 402 22.79 12.82 44.87
CA GLU A 402 22.97 11.45 44.41
C GLU A 402 21.64 10.74 44.59
N ALA A 403 21.10 10.21 43.48
CA ALA A 403 19.89 9.42 43.56
C ALA A 403 20.16 8.33 44.60
N PRO A 404 19.30 8.17 45.63
CA PRO A 404 19.46 7.07 46.54
C PRO A 404 19.54 5.82 45.67
N SER A 405 20.61 5.04 45.82
CA SER A 405 20.70 3.73 45.22
C SER A 405 19.47 2.96 45.69
N VAL A 406 18.44 2.93 44.85
CA VAL A 406 17.21 2.20 45.11
C VAL A 406 17.65 0.75 45.07
N VAL A 407 17.90 0.21 46.25
CA VAL A 407 17.77 -1.21 46.49
C VAL A 407 16.36 -1.52 46.02
N GLY A 408 16.24 -2.06 44.80
CA GLY A 408 14.96 -2.42 44.22
C GLY A 408 14.19 -3.29 45.20
N PRO A 409 12.85 -3.18 45.27
CA PRO A 409 12.09 -4.15 46.03
C PRO A 409 12.49 -5.52 45.49
N GLN A 410 13.06 -6.33 46.37
CA GLN A 410 13.42 -7.71 46.08
C GLN A 410 12.24 -8.35 45.34
N GLY A 411 12.55 -9.04 44.24
CA GLY A 411 11.55 -9.74 43.43
C GLY A 411 10.58 -10.51 44.33
N SER A 412 9.30 -10.56 43.91
CA SER A 412 8.26 -11.28 44.65
C SER A 412 8.81 -12.63 45.15
N PRO A 413 8.71 -12.94 46.46
CA PRO A 413 9.32 -14.15 47.02
C PRO A 413 8.94 -15.39 46.20
N GLY A 414 9.94 -16.06 45.61
CA GLY A 414 9.76 -17.27 44.80
C GLY A 414 9.67 -17.09 43.28
N ALA A 415 9.68 -15.87 42.74
CA ALA A 415 9.71 -15.66 41.29
C ALA A 415 11.09 -15.93 40.67
N PRO A 416 11.17 -16.56 39.48
CA PRO A 416 12.41 -16.66 38.72
C PRO A 416 13.03 -15.27 38.46
N VAL A 417 14.37 -15.21 38.33
CA VAL A 417 15.08 -13.97 38.02
C VAL A 417 14.50 -13.33 36.75
N GLY A 418 14.15 -12.05 36.83
CA GLY A 418 13.56 -11.29 35.72
C GLY A 418 12.04 -11.44 35.56
N MET A 419 11.37 -12.27 36.37
CA MET A 419 9.92 -12.46 36.33
C MET A 419 9.20 -11.85 37.55
N ILE A 420 7.94 -11.52 37.35
CA ILE A 420 6.98 -11.02 38.34
C ILE A 420 5.97 -12.11 38.66
N SER A 421 5.65 -12.29 39.95
CA SER A 421 4.58 -13.20 40.39
C SER A 421 3.22 -12.52 40.27
N ILE A 422 2.33 -13.10 39.47
CA ILE A 422 0.95 -12.67 39.33
C ILE A 422 0.05 -13.61 40.15
N PRO A 423 -0.68 -13.10 41.17
CA PRO A 423 -1.54 -13.94 41.99
C PRO A 423 -2.76 -14.41 41.20
N SER A 424 -3.43 -15.47 41.66
CA SER A 424 -4.72 -15.83 41.11
C SER A 424 -5.75 -14.72 41.32
N GLY A 425 -6.68 -14.57 40.38
CA GLY A 425 -7.75 -13.60 40.53
C GLY A 425 -8.84 -13.73 39.48
N LYS A 426 -9.92 -13.00 39.73
CA LYS A 426 -10.99 -12.75 38.77
C LYS A 426 -10.90 -11.32 38.30
N PHE A 427 -11.17 -11.10 37.02
CA PHE A 427 -11.26 -9.76 36.44
C PHE A 427 -12.25 -9.76 35.26
N LEU A 428 -12.61 -8.57 34.81
CA LEU A 428 -13.46 -8.39 33.65
C LEU A 428 -12.59 -8.24 32.41
N MET A 429 -12.55 -9.30 31.59
CA MET A 429 -11.81 -9.33 30.34
C MET A 429 -12.61 -8.60 29.26
N GLY A 430 -11.94 -7.75 28.48
CA GLY A 430 -12.60 -6.90 27.49
C GLY A 430 -13.28 -5.66 28.09
N ARG A 431 -14.14 -5.01 27.28
CA ARG A 431 -14.92 -3.84 27.67
C ARG A 431 -16.14 -3.63 26.76
N ASP A 432 -17.27 -3.26 27.34
CA ASP A 432 -18.55 -3.11 26.62
C ASP A 432 -18.62 -1.85 25.73
N ASP A 433 -17.74 -0.89 25.96
CA ASP A 433 -17.63 0.36 25.21
C ASP A 433 -16.48 0.34 24.17
N GLY A 434 -15.84 -0.83 23.97
CA GLY A 434 -14.78 -1.06 22.99
C GLY A 434 -15.23 -1.22 21.54
N ASN A 435 -14.38 -1.84 20.73
CA ASN A 435 -14.75 -2.38 19.42
C ASN A 435 -15.35 -3.79 19.56
N ASP A 436 -15.81 -4.38 18.46
CA ASP A 436 -16.49 -5.69 18.48
C ASP A 436 -15.59 -6.84 18.99
N TYR A 437 -14.27 -6.70 18.91
CA TYR A 437 -13.29 -7.71 19.37
C TYR A 437 -13.03 -7.63 20.87
N GLU A 438 -13.27 -6.47 21.47
CA GLU A 438 -13.15 -6.21 22.90
C GLU A 438 -14.44 -6.54 23.68
N LYS A 439 -15.54 -6.82 22.96
CA LYS A 439 -16.89 -7.05 23.52
C LYS A 439 -17.36 -8.50 23.41
N PRO A 440 -18.28 -8.93 24.29
CA PRO A 440 -18.68 -8.24 25.51
C PRO A 440 -17.61 -8.39 26.60
N ALA A 441 -17.65 -7.49 27.58
CA ALA A 441 -16.87 -7.65 28.78
C ALA A 441 -17.37 -8.89 29.55
N HIS A 442 -16.48 -9.78 30.00
CA HIS A 442 -16.87 -11.04 30.64
C HIS A 442 -15.90 -11.45 31.74
N GLU A 443 -16.40 -12.14 32.77
CA GLU A 443 -15.59 -12.55 33.91
C GLU A 443 -14.66 -13.71 33.52
N VAL A 444 -13.37 -13.56 33.80
CA VAL A 444 -12.35 -14.58 33.60
C VAL A 444 -11.60 -14.82 34.91
N THR A 445 -11.26 -16.09 35.19
CA THR A 445 -10.43 -16.48 36.34
C THR A 445 -9.05 -16.89 35.85
N VAL A 446 -8.01 -16.25 36.38
CA VAL A 446 -6.61 -16.55 36.06
C VAL A 446 -5.97 -17.26 37.26
N GLN A 447 -5.25 -18.35 36.99
CA GLN A 447 -4.47 -19.10 37.97
C GLN A 447 -3.15 -18.36 38.27
N PRO A 448 -2.44 -18.62 39.39
CA PRO A 448 -1.20 -17.91 39.65
C PRO A 448 -0.12 -18.33 38.62
N PHE A 449 0.65 -17.35 38.16
CA PHE A 449 1.71 -17.55 37.17
C PHE A 449 2.81 -16.51 37.35
N PHE A 450 3.94 -16.73 36.69
CA PHE A 450 5.03 -15.77 36.56
C PHE A 450 5.02 -15.20 35.14
N ILE A 451 5.31 -13.90 35.00
CA ILE A 451 5.48 -13.24 33.70
C ILE A 451 6.78 -12.46 33.69
N ASP A 452 7.47 -12.40 32.55
CA ASP A 452 8.65 -11.56 32.41
C ASP A 452 8.29 -10.10 32.70
N LYS A 453 9.16 -9.45 33.49
CA LYS A 453 8.98 -8.06 33.89
C LYS A 453 8.96 -7.11 32.68
N ASN A 454 9.71 -7.47 31.65
CA ASN A 454 9.94 -6.72 30.41
C ASN A 454 9.67 -7.61 29.20
N GLU A 455 9.53 -6.99 28.02
CA GLU A 455 9.65 -7.67 26.73
C GLU A 455 11.03 -8.34 26.58
N VAL A 456 11.11 -9.41 25.78
CA VAL A 456 12.39 -10.06 25.47
C VAL A 456 13.27 -9.10 24.68
N THR A 457 14.46 -8.85 25.20
CA THR A 457 15.42 -7.93 24.59
C THR A 457 16.13 -8.56 23.39
N THR A 458 16.61 -7.69 22.51
CA THR A 458 17.45 -8.08 21.36
C THR A 458 18.69 -8.86 21.79
N GLN A 459 19.34 -8.49 22.90
CA GLN A 459 20.49 -9.22 23.43
C GLN A 459 20.12 -10.65 23.85
N GLU A 460 19.04 -10.81 24.62
CA GLU A 460 18.60 -12.13 25.07
C GLU A 460 18.23 -13.02 23.88
N TYR A 461 17.52 -12.47 22.89
CA TYR A 461 17.19 -13.20 21.66
C TYR A 461 18.43 -13.55 20.82
N ALA A 462 19.46 -12.69 20.80
CA ALA A 462 20.71 -12.98 20.11
C ALA A 462 21.44 -14.19 20.72
N GLU A 463 21.35 -14.38 22.04
CA GLU A 463 21.90 -15.57 22.70
C GLU A 463 21.19 -16.85 22.25
N PHE A 464 19.86 -16.81 22.13
CA PHE A 464 19.07 -17.91 21.57
C PHE A 464 19.48 -18.23 20.13
N VAL A 465 19.56 -17.22 19.27
CA VAL A 465 19.98 -17.35 17.86
C VAL A 465 21.34 -18.03 17.77
N ARG A 466 22.32 -17.56 18.56
CA ARG A 466 23.68 -18.11 18.60
C ARG A 466 23.71 -19.56 19.09
N GLN A 467 23.01 -19.88 20.17
CA GLN A 467 23.04 -21.21 20.77
C GLN A 467 22.29 -22.25 19.94
N ARG A 468 21.17 -21.88 19.32
CA ARG A 468 20.31 -22.77 18.54
C ARG A 468 20.62 -22.75 17.04
N ARG A 469 21.55 -21.91 16.59
CA ARG A 469 21.89 -21.69 15.16
C ARG A 469 20.63 -21.37 14.33
N ARG A 470 19.76 -20.53 14.89
CA ARG A 470 18.54 -20.05 14.20
C ARG A 470 18.88 -18.94 13.21
N GLN A 471 17.97 -18.66 12.29
CA GLN A 471 18.09 -17.48 11.45
C GLN A 471 17.87 -16.23 12.31
N ALA A 472 18.78 -15.27 12.22
CA ALA A 472 18.63 -13.98 12.87
C ALA A 472 17.45 -13.18 12.25
N PRO A 473 16.85 -12.22 12.99
CA PRO A 473 15.89 -11.29 12.41
C PRO A 473 16.45 -10.60 11.16
N VAL A 474 15.60 -10.40 10.16
CA VAL A 474 16.02 -9.97 8.81
C VAL A 474 16.72 -8.62 8.74
N HIS A 475 16.47 -7.76 9.73
CA HIS A 475 17.05 -6.42 9.83
C HIS A 475 18.41 -6.40 10.53
N TRP A 476 18.89 -7.53 11.06
CA TRP A 476 20.18 -7.62 11.73
C TRP A 476 21.32 -7.72 10.70
N PRO A 477 22.16 -6.69 10.53
CA PRO A 477 23.26 -6.73 9.57
C PRO A 477 24.21 -7.87 9.90
N ASN A 478 24.51 -8.71 8.91
CA ASN A 478 25.37 -9.89 9.07
C ASN A 478 24.92 -10.85 10.19
N GLY A 479 23.62 -10.85 10.52
CA GLY A 479 23.05 -11.69 11.58
C GLY A 479 23.35 -11.23 13.01
N GLN A 480 23.78 -9.98 13.20
CA GLN A 480 24.00 -9.36 14.50
C GLN A 480 23.19 -8.07 14.65
N TYR A 481 22.69 -7.78 15.85
CA TYR A 481 22.00 -6.53 16.14
C TYR A 481 22.97 -5.33 16.16
N ALA A 482 22.47 -4.12 15.91
CA ALA A 482 23.33 -2.95 15.82
C ALA A 482 23.84 -2.48 17.21
N PRO A 483 25.00 -1.81 17.28
CA PRO A 483 25.48 -1.23 18.53
C PRO A 483 24.45 -0.31 19.18
N GLY A 484 24.17 -0.51 20.48
CA GLY A 484 23.19 0.26 21.24
C GLY A 484 21.77 -0.31 21.25
N GLU A 485 21.50 -1.39 20.53
CA GLU A 485 20.17 -2.04 20.47
C GLU A 485 20.03 -3.21 21.44
N ALA A 486 21.01 -3.46 22.32
CA ALA A 486 20.98 -4.61 23.21
C ALA A 486 19.70 -4.70 24.08
N ASN A 487 19.22 -3.56 24.58
CA ASN A 487 18.13 -3.47 25.55
C ASN A 487 16.77 -3.07 24.94
N ILE A 488 16.66 -2.93 23.62
CA ILE A 488 15.34 -2.72 22.98
C ILE A 488 14.67 -4.09 22.77
N PRO A 489 13.32 -4.16 22.77
CA PRO A 489 12.62 -5.41 22.53
C PRO A 489 12.94 -5.95 21.14
N VAL A 490 13.06 -7.27 21.04
CA VAL A 490 13.26 -7.93 19.73
C VAL A 490 11.98 -7.84 18.90
N VAL A 491 12.13 -7.50 17.62
CA VAL A 491 11.04 -7.43 16.62
C VAL A 491 11.42 -8.19 15.35
N ASN A 492 10.53 -8.26 14.37
CA ASN A 492 10.69 -9.08 13.16
C ASN A 492 10.86 -10.57 13.48
N VAL A 493 10.13 -11.04 14.49
CA VAL A 493 10.03 -12.45 14.89
C VAL A 493 8.61 -12.94 14.69
N SER A 494 8.48 -14.19 14.23
CA SER A 494 7.17 -14.83 14.09
C SER A 494 6.68 -15.36 15.43
N TRP A 495 5.41 -15.75 15.50
CA TRP A 495 4.89 -16.43 16.69
C TRP A 495 5.65 -17.72 16.98
N TYR A 496 6.05 -18.46 15.94
CA TYR A 496 6.86 -19.68 16.10
C TYR A 496 8.25 -19.38 16.66
N ASP A 497 8.88 -18.30 16.21
CA ASP A 497 10.17 -17.84 16.73
C ASP A 497 10.07 -17.47 18.23
N ALA A 498 9.02 -16.73 18.59
CA ALA A 498 8.72 -16.32 19.96
C ALA A 498 8.44 -17.53 20.88
N ARG A 499 7.62 -18.48 20.42
CA ARG A 499 7.36 -19.75 21.13
C ARG A 499 8.65 -20.54 21.34
N ASP A 500 9.43 -20.73 20.28
CA ASP A 500 10.67 -21.53 20.33
C ASP A 500 11.71 -20.91 21.26
N TYR A 501 11.78 -19.58 21.32
CA TYR A 501 12.58 -18.86 22.31
C TYR A 501 12.09 -19.16 23.73
N CYS A 502 10.79 -18.98 24.01
CA CYS A 502 10.26 -19.19 25.36
C CYS A 502 10.48 -20.64 25.80
N GLU A 503 10.27 -21.62 24.93
CA GLU A 503 10.57 -23.03 25.21
C GLU A 503 12.06 -23.26 25.53
N TRP A 504 12.97 -22.67 24.74
CA TRP A 504 14.41 -22.73 25.03
C TRP A 504 14.77 -22.10 26.38
N ALA A 505 14.10 -21.02 26.75
CA ALA A 505 14.27 -20.36 28.04
C ALA A 505 13.58 -21.10 29.21
N GLY A 506 12.93 -22.24 28.97
CA GLY A 506 12.19 -23.01 29.99
C GLY A 506 10.89 -22.32 30.44
N LYS A 507 10.28 -21.57 29.54
CA LYS A 507 9.07 -20.74 29.71
C LYS A 507 8.07 -21.05 28.57
N ARG A 508 7.00 -20.27 28.46
CA ARG A 508 6.02 -20.27 27.36
C ARG A 508 5.57 -18.85 27.04
N LEU A 509 4.84 -18.64 25.96
CA LEU A 509 4.12 -17.37 25.79
C LEU A 509 2.97 -17.25 26.83
N PRO A 510 2.66 -16.03 27.31
CA PRO A 510 1.46 -15.80 28.12
C PRO A 510 0.20 -16.10 27.31
N THR A 511 -0.83 -16.60 27.98
CA THR A 511 -2.19 -16.65 27.41
C THR A 511 -2.78 -15.24 27.32
N GLU A 512 -3.83 -15.08 26.53
CA GLU A 512 -4.55 -13.82 26.39
C GLU A 512 -5.10 -13.31 27.73
N GLU A 513 -5.66 -14.22 28.51
CA GLU A 513 -6.24 -13.96 29.82
C GLU A 513 -5.19 -13.53 30.84
N GLU A 514 -4.04 -14.21 30.84
CA GLU A 514 -2.90 -13.88 31.69
C GLU A 514 -2.32 -12.50 31.37
N TRP A 515 -2.15 -12.21 30.07
CA TRP A 515 -1.58 -10.94 29.63
C TRP A 515 -2.50 -9.76 30.00
N GLU A 516 -3.81 -9.86 29.70
CA GLU A 516 -4.75 -8.78 30.02
C GLU A 516 -4.86 -8.59 31.55
N TYR A 517 -4.88 -9.68 32.32
CA TYR A 517 -4.89 -9.60 33.76
C TYR A 517 -3.63 -8.92 34.31
N ALA A 518 -2.45 -9.30 33.80
CA ALA A 518 -1.18 -8.69 34.18
C ALA A 518 -1.11 -7.19 33.85
N ALA A 519 -1.79 -6.75 32.79
CA ALA A 519 -1.87 -5.36 32.39
C ALA A 519 -2.84 -4.55 33.24
N ARG A 520 -4.07 -5.04 33.45
CA ARG A 520 -5.19 -4.23 33.98
C ARG A 520 -5.42 -4.36 35.47
N GLY A 521 -4.93 -5.43 36.08
CA GLY A 521 -5.22 -5.75 37.48
C GLY A 521 -6.67 -6.13 37.73
N ARG A 522 -7.08 -6.13 39.01
CA ARG A 522 -8.48 -6.39 39.43
C ARG A 522 -9.37 -5.16 39.25
N GLU A 523 -8.74 -4.01 39.03
CA GLU A 523 -9.33 -2.70 38.86
C GLU A 523 -9.87 -2.48 37.43
N ASN A 524 -9.59 -3.40 36.50
CA ASN A 524 -9.99 -3.35 35.10
C ASN A 524 -9.53 -2.05 34.40
N LEU A 525 -8.30 -1.60 34.68
CA LEU A 525 -7.78 -0.34 34.14
C LEU A 525 -7.69 -0.35 32.62
N LEU A 526 -8.07 0.73 31.94
CA LEU A 526 -8.02 0.79 30.47
C LEU A 526 -6.57 0.72 29.92
N TYR A 527 -5.63 1.38 30.59
CA TYR A 527 -4.19 1.27 30.39
C TYR A 527 -3.56 0.69 31.65
N PRO A 528 -2.35 0.09 31.60
CA PRO A 528 -1.72 -0.49 32.79
C PRO A 528 -1.58 0.47 33.97
N TYR A 529 -1.50 1.77 33.69
CA TYR A 529 -1.29 2.85 34.66
C TYR A 529 -2.53 3.73 34.92
N GLY A 530 -3.72 3.37 34.39
CA GLY A 530 -4.96 4.10 34.65
C GLY A 530 -5.95 4.15 33.49
N ASN A 531 -7.01 4.95 33.63
CA ASN A 531 -8.10 5.04 32.64
C ASN A 531 -7.95 6.20 31.64
N GLN A 532 -6.84 6.93 31.70
CA GLN A 532 -6.52 8.01 30.77
C GLN A 532 -5.10 7.81 30.27
N TRP A 533 -4.92 7.93 28.96
CA TRP A 533 -3.59 7.86 28.36
C TRP A 533 -2.73 9.04 28.80
N LYS A 534 -1.42 8.80 28.96
CA LYS A 534 -0.44 9.80 29.37
C LYS A 534 0.83 9.68 28.51
N PRO A 535 1.34 10.79 27.93
CA PRO A 535 2.40 10.77 26.92
C PRO A 535 3.77 10.25 27.36
N ASN A 536 4.05 10.23 28.67
CA ASN A 536 5.33 9.76 29.21
C ASN A 536 5.22 8.43 29.96
N PHE A 537 4.12 7.69 29.76
CA PHE A 537 3.84 6.44 30.45
C PHE A 537 3.88 5.24 29.50
N SER A 538 3.92 5.48 28.19
CA SER A 538 4.15 4.44 27.17
C SER A 538 4.86 5.04 25.96
N ASN A 539 5.51 4.18 25.17
CA ASN A 539 5.99 4.55 23.84
C ASN A 539 4.85 4.37 22.83
N ALA A 540 4.15 5.46 22.51
CA ALA A 540 3.04 5.49 21.55
C ALA A 540 3.32 6.31 20.30
N GLY A 541 2.46 6.17 19.29
CA GLY A 541 2.55 6.95 18.05
C GLY A 541 2.61 8.45 18.30
N GLU A 542 1.89 8.94 19.31
CA GLU A 542 1.88 10.35 19.73
C GLU A 542 3.22 10.84 20.29
N THR A 543 4.10 9.95 20.76
CA THR A 543 5.44 10.33 21.22
C THR A 543 6.35 10.72 20.06
N GLY A 544 6.04 10.28 18.83
CA GLY A 544 6.80 10.59 17.63
C GLY A 544 8.18 9.92 17.55
N LEU A 545 8.52 9.02 18.49
CA LEU A 545 9.83 8.37 18.54
C LEU A 545 10.06 7.38 17.39
N ARG A 546 8.98 6.83 16.82
CA ARG A 546 8.97 5.97 15.60
C ARG A 546 9.88 4.73 15.66
N LYS A 547 10.31 4.31 16.85
CA LYS A 547 11.11 3.10 17.07
C LYS A 547 10.90 2.55 18.48
N PRO A 548 11.20 1.27 18.74
CA PRO A 548 11.22 0.74 20.09
C PRO A 548 12.22 1.49 20.97
N GLN A 549 11.88 1.67 22.24
CA GLN A 549 12.78 2.17 23.28
C GLN A 549 13.31 1.01 24.11
N ALA A 550 14.36 1.28 24.89
CA ALA A 550 14.87 0.27 25.82
C ALA A 550 13.76 -0.16 26.79
N VAL A 551 13.66 -1.46 27.07
CA VAL A 551 12.65 -1.99 27.98
C VAL A 551 12.73 -1.31 29.35
N GLY A 552 11.58 -1.00 29.94
CA GLY A 552 11.48 -0.28 31.21
C GLY A 552 11.79 1.22 31.15
N SER A 553 11.86 1.83 29.96
CA SER A 553 12.07 3.28 29.82
C SER A 553 10.91 4.13 30.37
N TYR A 554 9.75 3.52 30.61
CA TYR A 554 8.53 4.16 31.11
C TYR A 554 8.13 3.57 32.46
N PRO A 555 8.89 3.85 33.54
CA PRO A 555 8.65 3.24 34.86
C PRO A 555 7.29 3.61 35.47
N ASP A 556 6.78 4.80 35.17
CA ASP A 556 5.44 5.24 35.61
C ASP A 556 4.32 4.54 34.82
N GLY A 557 4.66 3.88 33.72
CA GLY A 557 3.77 3.07 32.89
C GLY A 557 3.52 1.64 33.39
N ALA A 558 4.10 1.27 34.53
CA ALA A 558 3.98 -0.08 35.05
C ALA A 558 2.52 -0.47 35.34
N SER A 559 2.20 -1.76 35.15
CA SER A 559 0.92 -2.30 35.58
C SER A 559 0.78 -2.32 37.11
N PRO A 560 -0.42 -2.62 37.65
CA PRO A 560 -0.62 -2.79 39.10
C PRO A 560 0.28 -3.88 39.71
N PHE A 561 0.79 -4.80 38.89
CA PHE A 561 1.72 -5.85 39.29
C PHE A 561 3.19 -5.51 39.05
N SER A 562 3.52 -4.26 38.65
CA SER A 562 4.88 -3.81 38.33
C SER A 562 5.51 -4.50 37.11
N VAL A 563 4.66 -4.86 36.12
CA VAL A 563 5.11 -5.34 34.81
C VAL A 563 5.19 -4.14 33.87
N PHE A 564 6.31 -3.97 33.17
CA PHE A 564 6.55 -2.82 32.30
C PHE A 564 6.11 -3.07 30.86
N ASP A 565 5.92 -1.99 30.11
CA ASP A 565 5.72 -1.96 28.67
C ASP A 565 4.51 -2.80 28.18
N LEU A 566 3.47 -2.96 29.02
CA LEU A 566 2.20 -3.61 28.62
C LEU A 566 1.26 -2.65 27.85
N ALA A 567 1.71 -1.43 27.58
CA ALA A 567 1.09 -0.50 26.66
C ALA A 567 2.20 0.17 25.86
N GLY A 568 2.09 0.11 24.53
CA GLY A 568 3.09 0.65 23.62
C GLY A 568 4.42 -0.11 23.64
N ASN A 569 5.48 0.58 23.23
CA ASN A 569 6.76 -0.01 22.87
C ASN A 569 6.63 -1.01 21.72
N VAL A 570 6.43 -2.30 21.96
CA VAL A 570 6.04 -3.23 20.89
C VAL A 570 4.79 -4.02 21.29
N ALA A 571 3.98 -4.36 20.28
CA ALA A 571 2.86 -5.26 20.53
C ALA A 571 3.39 -6.70 20.72
N GLU A 572 2.64 -7.56 21.38
CA GLU A 572 3.19 -8.84 21.85
C GLU A 572 2.44 -10.07 21.38
N TRP A 573 3.15 -11.04 20.82
CA TRP A 573 2.62 -12.37 20.54
C TRP A 573 2.19 -13.09 21.82
N LEU A 574 0.97 -13.63 21.83
CA LEU A 574 0.43 -14.44 22.92
C LEU A 574 0.23 -15.90 22.49
N ALA A 575 0.12 -16.83 23.44
CA ALA A 575 -0.07 -18.25 23.17
C ALA A 575 -1.44 -18.57 22.52
N THR A 576 -2.44 -17.75 22.82
CA THR A 576 -3.85 -18.00 22.53
C THR A 576 -4.18 -17.77 21.05
N ASP A 577 -4.89 -18.72 20.44
CA ASP A 577 -5.54 -18.53 19.13
C ASP A 577 -6.67 -17.53 19.24
N TYR A 578 -6.79 -16.65 18.24
CA TYR A 578 -7.88 -15.71 18.21
C TYR A 578 -9.24 -16.42 18.17
N LYS A 579 -10.08 -16.05 19.14
CA LYS A 579 -11.51 -16.38 19.15
C LYS A 579 -12.30 -15.16 19.63
N PRO A 580 -13.48 -14.91 19.05
CA PRO A 580 -14.43 -13.94 19.59
C PRO A 580 -14.74 -14.28 21.04
N TYR A 581 -14.98 -13.26 21.86
CA TYR A 581 -15.44 -13.49 23.21
C TYR A 581 -16.81 -14.18 23.22
N PRO A 582 -17.13 -14.91 24.30
CA PRO A 582 -18.46 -15.50 24.45
C PRO A 582 -19.56 -14.46 24.24
N ASN A 583 -20.53 -14.77 23.38
CA ASN A 583 -21.65 -13.88 23.01
C ASN A 583 -21.24 -12.59 22.25
N SER A 584 -20.02 -12.52 21.72
CA SER A 584 -19.60 -11.45 20.82
C SER A 584 -20.24 -11.58 19.44
N THR A 585 -20.46 -10.44 18.79
CA THR A 585 -20.82 -10.35 17.36
C THR A 585 -19.60 -10.43 16.45
N ALA A 586 -18.38 -10.37 17.00
CA ALA A 586 -17.15 -10.53 16.25
C ALA A 586 -17.11 -11.90 15.56
N ARG A 587 -16.56 -11.91 14.34
CA ARG A 587 -16.48 -13.13 13.54
C ARG A 587 -15.29 -13.97 13.99
N PRO A 588 -15.45 -15.30 14.14
CA PRO A 588 -14.31 -16.16 14.35
C PRO A 588 -13.37 -16.13 13.15
N ASP A 589 -12.07 -16.18 13.42
CA ASP A 589 -11.02 -16.29 12.41
C ASP A 589 -9.98 -17.31 12.87
N ASP A 590 -10.07 -18.51 12.31
CA ASP A 590 -9.23 -19.63 12.70
C ASP A 590 -7.80 -19.44 12.17
N GLY A 591 -6.82 -19.76 13.01
CA GLY A 591 -5.40 -19.79 12.64
C GLY A 591 -4.65 -18.47 12.79
N ASN A 592 -5.26 -17.45 13.41
CA ASN A 592 -4.54 -16.28 13.88
C ASN A 592 -4.18 -16.42 15.37
N LYS A 593 -3.07 -15.81 15.77
CA LYS A 593 -2.64 -15.69 17.16
C LYS A 593 -2.92 -14.29 17.66
N ILE A 594 -3.33 -14.18 18.92
CA ILE A 594 -3.57 -12.89 19.56
C ILE A 594 -2.25 -12.11 19.70
N VAL A 595 -2.35 -10.80 19.46
CA VAL A 595 -1.33 -9.81 19.75
C VAL A 595 -1.95 -8.66 20.56
N ARG A 596 -1.26 -8.17 21.60
CA ARG A 596 -1.78 -7.12 22.49
C ARG A 596 -0.77 -6.03 22.85
N GLY A 597 -1.26 -4.96 23.48
CA GLY A 597 -0.47 -3.85 24.05
C GLY A 597 -0.27 -2.66 23.11
N GLY A 598 -0.44 -2.87 21.80
CA GLY A 598 -0.09 -1.87 20.79
C GLY A 598 1.42 -1.60 20.78
N SER A 599 1.87 -0.75 19.86
CA SER A 599 3.29 -0.47 19.68
C SER A 599 3.56 1.02 19.56
N PHE A 600 4.84 1.40 19.43
CA PHE A 600 5.29 2.74 19.07
C PHE A 600 4.66 3.27 17.75
N LYS A 601 4.04 2.40 16.94
CA LYS A 601 3.33 2.76 15.70
C LYS A 601 1.83 3.02 15.90
N ASN A 602 1.24 2.46 16.96
CA ASN A 602 -0.19 2.58 17.21
C ASN A 602 -0.50 3.89 17.95
N PRO A 603 -1.63 4.54 17.64
CA PRO A 603 -2.12 5.65 18.46
C PRO A 603 -2.46 5.17 19.87
N ALA A 604 -2.47 6.09 20.83
CA ALA A 604 -2.83 5.87 22.22
C ALA A 604 -4.13 5.07 22.37
N ALA A 605 -5.13 5.36 21.54
CA ALA A 605 -6.44 4.69 21.56
C ALA A 605 -6.38 3.17 21.29
N GLU A 606 -5.28 2.70 20.70
CA GLU A 606 -4.99 1.30 20.34
C GLU A 606 -3.90 0.67 21.24
N GLN A 607 -3.56 1.36 22.34
CA GLN A 607 -2.64 0.84 23.37
C GLN A 607 -3.35 0.46 24.67
N THR A 608 -4.67 0.35 24.62
CA THR A 608 -5.43 -0.11 25.76
C THR A 608 -5.09 -1.58 26.01
N ALA A 609 -5.17 -1.99 27.26
CA ALA A 609 -4.91 -3.37 27.61
C ALA A 609 -5.97 -4.35 27.07
N THR A 610 -7.12 -3.82 26.62
CA THR A 610 -8.19 -4.58 25.97
C THR A 610 -8.02 -4.72 24.48
N ASP A 611 -7.28 -3.83 23.82
CA ASP A 611 -7.24 -3.83 22.37
C ASP A 611 -6.58 -5.11 21.84
N ARG A 612 -7.18 -5.67 20.79
CA ARG A 612 -6.83 -6.99 20.26
C ARG A 612 -6.42 -6.85 18.81
N PHE A 613 -5.16 -7.17 18.56
CA PHE A 613 -4.68 -7.50 17.23
C PHE A 613 -4.60 -9.01 17.10
N PHE A 614 -4.60 -9.50 15.87
CA PHE A 614 -4.41 -10.91 15.60
C PHE A 614 -3.88 -11.11 14.20
N TYR A 615 -2.88 -11.97 14.09
CA TYR A 615 -2.11 -12.17 12.87
C TYR A 615 -1.77 -13.64 12.69
N ARG A 616 -1.42 -14.04 11.47
CA ARG A 616 -0.98 -15.41 11.21
C ARG A 616 0.35 -15.68 11.92
N PRO A 617 0.55 -16.89 12.47
CA PRO A 617 1.71 -17.19 13.31
C PRO A 617 3.06 -17.15 12.57
N ASN A 618 3.08 -17.17 11.24
CA ASN A 618 4.28 -17.07 10.40
C ASN A 618 4.67 -15.63 10.03
N GLN A 619 3.78 -14.65 10.24
CA GLN A 619 4.05 -13.26 9.90
C GLN A 619 5.08 -12.66 10.87
N LYS A 620 5.85 -11.69 10.38
CA LYS A 620 6.90 -10.98 11.12
C LYS A 620 6.69 -9.49 10.92
N PHE A 621 6.79 -8.72 11.99
CA PHE A 621 6.56 -7.28 11.97
C PHE A 621 7.63 -6.57 12.78
N ASP A 622 8.02 -5.38 12.34
CA ASP A 622 9.00 -4.53 13.00
C ASP A 622 8.45 -3.80 14.24
N PHE A 623 7.21 -4.09 14.62
CA PHE A 623 6.53 -3.54 15.79
C PHE A 623 5.90 -4.61 16.69
N ILE A 624 6.11 -5.90 16.38
CA ILE A 624 5.64 -7.03 17.21
C ILE A 624 6.84 -7.78 17.78
N GLY A 625 6.91 -7.80 19.11
CA GLY A 625 7.82 -8.63 19.89
C GLY A 625 7.03 -9.62 20.74
N PHE A 626 7.57 -9.95 21.91
CA PHE A 626 6.93 -10.87 22.85
C PHE A 626 7.60 -10.82 24.22
N ARG A 627 6.91 -11.38 25.22
CA ARG A 627 7.46 -11.71 26.54
C ARG A 627 7.09 -13.14 26.90
N CYS A 628 7.79 -13.74 27.86
CA CYS A 628 7.45 -15.10 28.30
C CYS A 628 6.74 -15.11 29.65
N ALA A 629 6.04 -16.20 29.91
CA ALA A 629 5.36 -16.56 31.14
C ALA A 629 5.73 -17.98 31.58
N LYS A 630 5.49 -18.29 32.85
CA LYS A 630 5.73 -19.61 33.44
C LYS A 630 4.65 -19.92 34.46
N ASN A 631 4.20 -21.17 34.53
CA ASN A 631 3.26 -21.59 35.55
C ASN A 631 3.91 -21.48 36.95
N ALA A 632 3.11 -21.15 37.97
CA ALA A 632 3.60 -21.06 39.36
C ALA A 632 3.66 -22.41 40.10
N ASN A 633 3.34 -23.52 39.40
CA ASN A 633 3.28 -24.88 39.95
C ASN A 633 4.58 -25.66 39.79
#